data_AF-A0AAV5SXR8-F1
#
_entry.id   AF-A0AAV5SXR8-F1
#
_cell.length_a   1.000
_cell.length_b   1.000
_cell.length_c   1.000
_cell.angle_alpha   90.00
_cell.angle_beta   90.00
_cell.angle_gamma   90.00
#
_symmetry.space_group_name_H-M   'P 1'
#
loop_
_entity.id
_entity.type
_entity.pdbx_description
1 polymer ?
#
loop_
_entity_poly.entity_id
_entity_poly.type
_entity_poly.pdbx_seq_one_letter_code
_entity_poly.pdbx_strand_id
1 'polypeptide(L)'
;MSKLLGATSVLVLAALGVAIASLVFNILIFNQVNTSDSPDPTTPPPTTPLVPSTSSLPPTACPTPAEETTPEIPDPVTEAPNNNGGECPTTDEVSKDPMWKEAANRILATADLSVDPCDDFYQFSCGKYLQNTDLDGQSRKGTYDEAQYEINLGLADYFDSFWMASLLPSNTEQYQKNFLDICVKDALKDQTDPAVRKAKWVDLAKDMNIELGFPLFGGKGWAKDTADIFSTMGMMERLYTGGPLITSMVTSDFKDNNTNALYLNQPALHFARDY
;
A
#
# COMPACT_ATOMS: atom_id res chain seq x y z
N MET A 1 16.28 9.58 -63.10
CA MET A 1 17.20 8.96 -62.14
C MET A 1 18.02 9.96 -61.30
N SER A 2 18.40 11.13 -61.81
CA SER A 2 19.23 12.10 -61.04
C SER A 2 18.54 12.76 -59.82
N LYS A 3 17.22 12.99 -59.85
CA LYS A 3 16.49 13.62 -58.73
C LYS A 3 16.29 12.72 -57.49
N LEU A 4 16.38 11.40 -57.65
CA LEU A 4 16.17 10.44 -56.55
C LEU A 4 17.43 10.23 -55.71
N LEU A 5 18.63 10.38 -56.30
CA LEU A 5 19.91 10.31 -55.59
C LEU A 5 20.17 11.54 -54.70
N GLY A 6 19.62 12.71 -55.06
CA GLY A 6 19.77 13.93 -54.26
C GLY A 6 19.01 13.86 -52.93
N ALA A 7 17.78 13.33 -52.95
CA ALA A 7 16.94 13.25 -51.75
C ALA A 7 17.47 12.25 -50.71
N THR A 8 18.00 11.10 -51.15
CA THR A 8 18.60 10.11 -50.26
C THR A 8 19.91 10.61 -49.65
N SER A 9 20.71 11.36 -50.40
CA SER A 9 21.96 11.95 -49.89
C SER A 9 21.69 13.02 -48.81
N VAL A 10 20.64 13.83 -48.98
CA VAL A 10 20.24 14.84 -47.97
C VAL A 10 19.74 14.20 -46.67
N LEU A 11 18.97 13.12 -46.77
CA LEU A 11 18.49 12.37 -45.60
C LEU A 11 19.63 11.72 -44.81
N VAL A 12 20.62 11.14 -45.49
CA VAL A 12 21.79 10.54 -44.83
C VAL A 12 22.62 11.61 -44.13
N LEU A 13 22.85 12.77 -44.76
CA LEU A 13 23.58 13.88 -44.15
C LEU A 13 22.84 14.47 -42.95
N ALA A 14 21.50 14.57 -43.01
CA ALA A 14 20.69 15.01 -41.89
C ALA A 14 20.75 14.02 -40.70
N ALA A 15 20.65 12.72 -40.97
CA ALA A 15 20.78 11.69 -39.94
C ALA A 15 22.17 11.68 -39.29
N LEU A 16 23.22 11.86 -40.10
CA LEU A 16 24.60 11.99 -39.59
C LEU A 16 24.75 13.23 -38.70
N GLY A 17 24.17 14.37 -39.11
CA GLY A 17 24.17 15.61 -38.34
C GLY A 17 23.50 15.46 -36.97
N VAL A 18 22.36 14.77 -36.91
CA VAL A 18 21.65 14.50 -35.64
C VAL A 18 22.47 13.57 -34.74
N ALA A 19 23.11 12.53 -35.29
CA ALA A 19 23.95 11.61 -34.52
C ALA A 19 25.18 12.31 -33.94
N ILE A 20 25.84 13.18 -34.72
CA ILE A 20 26.99 13.98 -34.27
C ILE A 20 26.56 14.97 -33.19
N ALA A 21 25.42 15.66 -33.37
CA ALA A 21 24.90 16.59 -32.37
C ALA A 21 24.57 15.88 -31.04
N SER A 22 23.96 14.69 -31.10
CA SER A 22 23.68 13.87 -29.92
C SER A 22 24.97 13.43 -29.20
N LEU A 23 25.98 13.01 -29.95
CA LEU A 23 27.29 12.64 -29.37
C LEU A 23 27.96 13.83 -28.68
N VAL A 24 27.98 14.99 -29.34
CA VAL A 24 28.58 16.22 -28.77
C VAL A 24 27.83 16.63 -27.50
N PHE A 25 26.50 16.55 -27.49
CA PHE A 25 25.70 16.88 -26.30
C PHE A 25 26.00 15.95 -25.12
N ASN A 26 26.15 14.64 -25.38
CA ASN A 26 26.56 13.68 -24.35
C ASN A 26 27.97 13.96 -23.81
N ILE A 27 28.92 14.35 -24.66
CA ILE A 27 30.29 14.71 -24.23
C ILE A 27 30.28 16.01 -23.40
N LEU A 28 29.47 17.00 -23.78
CA LEU A 28 29.35 18.25 -23.02
C LEU A 28 28.75 18.02 -21.63
N ILE A 29 27.71 17.19 -21.53
CA ILE A 29 27.13 16.79 -20.23
C ILE A 29 28.17 16.06 -19.38
N PHE A 30 28.89 15.09 -19.95
CA PHE A 30 29.93 14.34 -19.24
C PHE A 30 31.05 15.25 -18.72
N ASN A 31 31.50 16.22 -19.53
CA ASN A 31 32.49 17.20 -19.09
C ASN A 31 31.95 18.14 -18.02
N GLN A 32 30.68 18.55 -18.08
CA GLN A 32 30.09 19.41 -17.05
C GLN A 32 30.01 18.69 -15.70
N VAL A 33 29.60 17.42 -15.70
CA VAL A 33 29.58 16.55 -14.51
C VAL A 33 30.99 16.40 -13.92
N ASN A 34 31.99 16.13 -14.75
CA ASN A 34 33.38 15.98 -14.28
C ASN A 34 34.04 17.32 -13.88
N THR A 35 33.54 18.46 -14.34
CA THR A 35 34.05 19.79 -13.92
C THR A 35 33.46 20.20 -12.58
N SER A 36 32.27 19.69 -12.23
CA SER A 36 31.63 19.94 -10.92
C SER A 36 32.26 19.16 -9.76
N ASP A 37 33.09 18.14 -10.05
CA ASP A 37 33.72 17.26 -9.04
C ASP A 37 35.22 17.52 -8.83
N SER A 38 35.78 18.64 -9.30
CA SER A 38 37.17 18.98 -9.01
C SER A 38 37.27 19.82 -7.72
N PRO A 39 37.87 19.30 -6.63
CA PRO A 39 38.00 20.05 -5.38
C PRO A 39 39.07 21.14 -5.51
N ASP A 40 38.72 22.36 -5.12
CA ASP A 40 39.65 23.47 -4.89
C ASP A 40 40.69 23.06 -3.83
N PRO A 41 42.01 23.08 -4.11
CA PRO A 41 43.04 22.62 -3.18
C PRO A 41 43.32 23.57 -2.00
N THR A 42 42.48 24.57 -1.75
CA THR A 42 42.75 25.60 -0.73
C THR A 42 41.82 25.64 0.48
N THR A 43 40.95 24.64 0.70
CA THR A 43 40.09 24.59 1.91
C THR A 43 40.44 23.41 2.82
N PRO A 44 40.76 23.61 4.12
CA PRO A 44 41.02 22.50 5.03
C PRO A 44 39.73 21.72 5.32
N PRO A 45 39.81 20.41 5.57
CA PRO A 45 38.64 19.56 5.71
C PRO A 45 37.87 19.87 7.00
N PRO A 46 36.53 19.75 7.02
CA PRO A 46 35.77 19.77 8.26
C PRO A 46 36.05 18.48 9.04
N THR A 47 36.58 18.64 10.24
CA THR A 47 36.81 17.55 11.19
C THR A 47 35.47 17.03 11.72
N THR A 48 35.05 15.85 11.27
CA THR A 48 33.95 15.10 11.89
C THR A 48 34.54 13.93 12.69
N PRO A 49 34.13 13.70 13.96
CA PRO A 49 34.75 12.71 14.83
C PRO A 49 34.52 11.27 14.35
N LEU A 50 35.53 10.42 14.54
CA LEU A 50 35.48 8.98 14.31
C LEU A 50 34.33 8.32 15.09
N VAL A 51 33.54 7.49 14.40
CA VAL A 51 32.69 6.47 15.03
C VAL A 51 33.45 5.14 14.99
N PRO A 52 33.77 4.50 16.12
CA PRO A 52 34.33 3.15 16.14
C PRO A 52 33.24 2.10 15.92
N SER A 53 33.56 1.07 15.12
CA SER A 53 32.78 -0.17 15.01
C SER A 53 33.09 -1.12 16.18
N THR A 54 32.00 -1.64 16.78
CA THR A 54 31.81 -2.97 17.41
C THR A 54 32.81 -3.48 18.45
N SER A 55 32.37 -3.63 19.70
CA SER A 55 32.69 -4.79 20.55
C SER A 55 31.58 -5.04 21.57
N SER A 56 31.21 -6.32 21.67
CA SER A 56 30.28 -6.94 22.61
C SER A 56 30.79 -6.96 24.05
N LEU A 57 29.87 -6.86 25.05
CA LEU A 57 29.83 -7.46 26.41
C LEU A 57 29.00 -6.57 27.39
N PRO A 58 28.63 -7.06 28.60
CA PRO A 58 27.50 -7.88 29.05
C PRO A 58 26.35 -7.04 29.70
N PRO A 59 25.19 -7.61 30.12
CA PRO A 59 24.11 -6.80 30.67
C PRO A 59 24.49 -6.29 32.06
N THR A 60 24.76 -4.98 32.16
CA THR A 60 25.00 -4.32 33.45
C THR A 60 23.98 -3.20 33.59
N ALA A 61 23.33 -3.19 34.75
CA ALA A 61 22.18 -2.37 35.12
C ALA A 61 22.34 -0.88 34.76
N CYS A 62 21.26 -0.28 34.27
CA CYS A 62 21.18 1.16 34.02
C CYS A 62 21.40 1.99 35.31
N PRO A 63 22.08 3.14 35.21
CA PRO A 63 22.31 4.03 36.34
C PRO A 63 21.02 4.75 36.73
N THR A 64 20.82 4.87 38.05
CA THR A 64 19.77 5.65 38.68
C THR A 64 19.95 7.14 38.36
N PRO A 65 18.91 7.85 37.88
CA PRO A 65 18.97 9.30 37.71
C PRO A 65 19.12 10.02 39.05
N ALA A 66 19.92 11.10 39.04
CA ALA A 66 20.11 11.99 40.17
C ALA A 66 18.80 12.68 40.59
N GLU A 67 18.65 12.86 41.89
CA GLU A 67 17.51 13.44 42.58
C GLU A 67 17.38 14.95 42.23
N GLU A 68 16.52 15.25 41.25
CA GLU A 68 16.05 16.59 40.95
C GLU A 68 14.74 16.79 41.74
N THR A 69 14.77 17.68 42.73
CA THR A 69 13.62 18.01 43.58
C THR A 69 12.45 18.48 42.71
N THR A 70 11.49 17.59 42.54
CA THR A 70 10.20 17.84 41.91
C THR A 70 9.40 18.80 42.82
N PRO A 71 8.70 19.83 42.29
CA PRO A 71 7.67 20.49 43.06
C PRO A 71 6.64 19.43 43.46
N GLU A 72 6.33 19.30 44.75
CA GLU A 72 5.25 18.45 45.24
C GLU A 72 3.96 18.82 44.49
N ILE A 73 3.53 17.92 43.61
CA ILE A 73 2.16 17.89 43.13
C ILE A 73 1.33 17.47 44.35
N PRO A 74 0.33 18.25 44.80
CA PRO A 74 -0.49 17.87 45.94
C PRO A 74 -1.08 16.48 45.70
N ASP A 75 -1.14 15.68 46.77
CA ASP A 75 -1.77 14.35 46.77
C ASP A 75 -3.08 14.36 45.95
N PRO A 76 -3.38 13.29 45.18
CA PRO A 76 -4.66 13.19 44.53
C PRO A 76 -5.72 13.29 45.62
N VAL A 77 -6.53 14.33 45.54
CA VAL A 77 -7.62 14.61 46.46
C VAL A 77 -8.39 13.31 46.66
N THR A 78 -8.28 12.71 47.85
CA THR A 78 -9.12 11.61 48.33
C THR A 78 -10.52 12.12 48.65
N GLU A 79 -11.11 12.82 47.69
CA GLU A 79 -12.55 12.91 47.58
C GLU A 79 -12.91 11.94 46.47
N ALA A 80 -13.45 10.78 46.87
CA ALA A 80 -14.35 10.06 45.99
C ALA A 80 -15.26 11.11 45.32
N PRO A 81 -15.47 11.07 43.99
CA PRO A 81 -16.30 12.06 43.34
C PRO A 81 -17.61 12.10 44.12
N ASN A 82 -17.86 13.23 44.77
CA ASN A 82 -19.07 13.41 45.55
C ASN A 82 -20.21 13.03 44.61
N ASN A 83 -21.02 12.06 45.04
CA ASN A 83 -22.30 11.68 44.44
C ASN A 83 -23.31 12.85 44.58
N ASN A 84 -22.90 14.06 44.24
CA ASN A 84 -23.78 15.12 43.83
C ASN A 84 -24.11 14.79 42.39
N GLY A 85 -25.34 14.31 42.19
CA GLY A 85 -25.91 14.07 40.87
C GLY A 85 -25.75 15.28 39.99
N GLY A 86 -24.62 15.35 39.29
CA GLY A 86 -24.53 16.02 38.02
C GLY A 86 -25.47 15.24 37.13
N GLU A 87 -26.75 15.61 37.19
CA GLU A 87 -27.71 15.25 36.17
C GLU A 87 -27.00 15.44 34.84
N CYS A 88 -26.95 14.37 34.02
CA CYS A 88 -26.76 14.54 32.58
C CYS A 88 -27.60 15.77 32.20
N PRO A 89 -27.03 16.79 31.54
CA PRO A 89 -27.64 18.10 31.39
C PRO A 89 -29.12 17.92 31.12
N THR A 90 -29.95 18.37 32.08
CA THR A 90 -31.38 18.06 32.11
C THR A 90 -32.00 18.61 30.84
N THR A 91 -32.20 17.70 29.88
CA THR A 91 -33.03 17.84 28.69
C THR A 91 -33.06 19.25 28.12
N ASP A 92 -31.97 19.65 27.47
CA ASP A 92 -32.18 20.27 26.16
C ASP A 92 -33.09 19.30 25.37
N GLU A 93 -34.15 19.82 24.77
CA GLU A 93 -35.25 19.05 24.18
C GLU A 93 -34.71 17.84 23.38
N VAL A 94 -34.96 16.61 23.86
CA VAL A 94 -34.47 15.40 23.19
C VAL A 94 -34.96 15.43 21.76
N SER A 95 -34.01 15.43 20.82
CA SER A 95 -34.33 15.55 19.41
C SER A 95 -35.25 14.41 18.97
N LYS A 96 -36.38 14.77 18.36
CA LYS A 96 -37.38 13.84 17.82
C LYS A 96 -37.12 13.49 16.35
N ASP A 97 -36.02 14.00 15.78
CA ASP A 97 -35.64 13.67 14.41
C ASP A 97 -35.41 12.15 14.28
N PRO A 98 -35.98 11.50 13.25
CA PRO A 98 -35.71 10.09 12.97
C PRO A 98 -34.22 9.75 12.89
N MET A 99 -33.37 10.64 12.37
CA MET A 99 -31.93 10.40 12.25
C MET A 99 -31.25 10.29 13.62
N TRP A 100 -31.61 11.15 14.58
CA TRP A 100 -31.09 11.10 15.94
C TRP A 100 -31.57 9.85 16.67
N LYS A 101 -32.83 9.42 16.44
CA LYS A 101 -33.35 8.17 16.97
C LYS A 101 -32.62 6.94 16.41
N GLU A 102 -32.32 6.92 15.11
CA GLU A 102 -31.57 5.83 14.50
C GLU A 102 -30.14 5.74 15.08
N ALA A 103 -29.44 6.87 15.17
CA ALA A 103 -28.10 6.92 15.75
C ALA A 103 -28.08 6.43 17.21
N ALA A 104 -29.03 6.89 18.03
CA ALA A 104 -29.16 6.44 19.42
C ALA A 104 -29.45 4.93 19.51
N ASN A 105 -30.32 4.39 18.66
CA ASN A 105 -30.60 2.96 18.61
C ASN A 105 -29.35 2.14 18.25
N ARG A 106 -28.54 2.61 17.28
CA ARG A 106 -27.28 1.94 16.92
C ARG A 106 -26.32 1.86 18.10
N ILE A 107 -26.13 2.96 18.84
CA ILE A 107 -25.27 3.00 20.03
C ILE A 107 -25.77 2.04 21.12
N LEU A 108 -27.08 2.05 21.41
CA LEU A 108 -27.66 1.20 22.46
C LEU A 108 -27.65 -0.29 22.10
N ALA A 109 -27.64 -0.62 20.80
CA ALA A 109 -27.55 -1.99 20.32
C ALA A 109 -26.15 -2.59 20.52
N THR A 110 -25.10 -1.77 20.47
CA THR A 110 -23.70 -2.23 20.59
C THR A 110 -23.15 -2.11 22.01
N ALA A 111 -23.62 -1.13 22.78
CA ALA A 111 -23.12 -0.85 24.13
C ALA A 111 -23.65 -1.86 25.18
N ASP A 112 -22.74 -2.34 26.02
CA ASP A 112 -23.01 -3.16 27.21
C ASP A 112 -23.00 -2.29 28.47
N LEU A 113 -24.17 -1.75 28.82
CA LEU A 113 -24.36 -0.88 29.99
C LEU A 113 -24.20 -1.60 31.34
N SER A 114 -23.91 -2.90 31.36
CA SER A 114 -23.62 -3.65 32.59
C SER A 114 -22.17 -3.53 33.05
N VAL A 115 -21.29 -3.03 32.20
CA VAL A 115 -19.85 -2.84 32.46
C VAL A 115 -19.59 -1.40 32.84
N ASP A 116 -18.72 -1.16 33.83
CA ASP A 116 -18.29 0.20 34.17
C ASP A 116 -17.36 0.74 33.06
N PRO A 117 -17.70 1.86 32.40
CA PRO A 117 -16.83 2.46 31.39
C PRO A 117 -15.46 2.90 31.92
N CYS A 118 -15.31 3.10 33.24
CA CYS A 118 -14.03 3.44 33.87
C CYS A 118 -13.10 2.23 34.02
N ASP A 119 -13.67 1.02 34.06
CA ASP A 119 -12.92 -0.24 34.18
C ASP A 119 -12.55 -0.81 32.81
N ASP A 120 -13.52 -0.90 31.88
CA ASP A 120 -13.31 -1.37 30.52
C ASP A 120 -14.23 -0.66 29.53
N PHE A 121 -13.75 0.45 28.99
CA PHE A 121 -14.50 1.24 28.01
C PHE A 121 -14.75 0.49 26.69
N TYR A 122 -13.89 -0.46 26.32
CA TYR A 122 -14.07 -1.24 25.09
C TYR A 122 -15.23 -2.22 25.25
N GLN A 123 -15.26 -2.96 26.36
CA GLN A 123 -16.39 -3.84 26.66
C GLN A 123 -17.69 -3.06 26.90
N PHE A 124 -17.64 -1.90 27.57
CA PHE A 124 -18.81 -1.03 27.72
C PHE A 124 -19.38 -0.58 26.36
N SER A 125 -18.52 -0.15 25.43
CA SER A 125 -18.97 0.41 24.15
C SER A 125 -19.31 -0.63 23.08
N CYS A 126 -18.64 -1.80 23.09
CA CYS A 126 -18.74 -2.82 22.06
C CYS A 126 -19.24 -4.18 22.57
N GLY A 127 -19.43 -4.36 23.88
CA GLY A 127 -19.66 -5.68 24.47
C GLY A 127 -20.83 -6.44 23.88
N LYS A 128 -21.98 -5.78 23.62
CA LYS A 128 -23.11 -6.44 22.95
C LYS A 128 -22.83 -6.71 21.48
N TYR A 129 -22.10 -5.82 20.80
CA TYR A 129 -21.69 -6.08 19.42
C TYR A 129 -20.85 -7.35 19.35
N LEU A 130 -19.86 -7.52 20.24
CA LEU A 130 -19.02 -8.71 20.29
C LEU A 130 -19.82 -9.98 20.61
N GLN A 131 -20.79 -9.89 21.52
CA GLN A 131 -21.65 -11.02 21.87
C GLN A 131 -22.57 -11.47 20.72
N ASN A 132 -22.99 -10.54 19.87
CA ASN A 132 -23.97 -10.81 18.80
C ASN A 132 -23.36 -10.96 17.41
N THR A 133 -22.07 -10.66 17.26
CA THR A 133 -21.38 -10.73 15.96
C THR A 133 -20.88 -12.15 15.70
N ASP A 134 -21.42 -12.78 14.67
CA ASP A 134 -20.84 -13.98 14.07
C ASP A 134 -19.84 -13.59 12.97
N LEU A 135 -18.66 -14.23 13.00
CA LEU A 135 -17.60 -14.05 12.03
C LEU A 135 -17.92 -14.69 10.68
N ASP A 136 -18.82 -15.69 10.62
CA ASP A 136 -19.23 -16.37 9.38
C ASP A 136 -18.01 -16.81 8.51
N GLY A 137 -17.02 -17.42 9.17
CA GLY A 137 -15.78 -17.88 8.52
C GLY A 137 -14.75 -16.80 8.19
N GLN A 138 -15.01 -15.53 8.49
CA GLN A 138 -14.06 -14.43 8.34
C GLN A 138 -13.04 -14.43 9.49
N SER A 139 -11.80 -13.97 9.24
CA SER A 139 -10.76 -13.87 10.27
C SER A 139 -10.99 -12.71 11.25
N ARG A 140 -11.77 -11.71 10.84
CA ARG A 140 -12.16 -10.54 11.62
C ARG A 140 -13.47 -10.00 11.04
N LYS A 141 -14.30 -9.43 11.91
CA LYS A 141 -15.46 -8.63 11.52
C LYS A 141 -15.61 -7.45 12.46
N GLY A 142 -15.80 -6.27 11.89
CA GLY A 142 -16.11 -5.04 12.59
C GLY A 142 -16.93 -4.10 11.73
N THR A 143 -17.18 -2.91 12.25
CA THR A 143 -18.00 -1.89 11.58
C THR A 143 -17.47 -1.46 10.21
N TYR A 144 -16.15 -1.47 10.01
CA TYR A 144 -15.54 -1.21 8.70
C TYR A 144 -15.90 -2.29 7.67
N ASP A 145 -15.87 -3.56 8.08
CA ASP A 145 -16.18 -4.69 7.21
C ASP A 145 -17.66 -4.70 6.83
N GLU A 146 -18.54 -4.41 7.80
CA GLU A 146 -19.98 -4.28 7.59
C GLU A 146 -20.32 -3.12 6.65
N ALA A 147 -19.73 -1.95 6.85
CA ALA A 147 -19.94 -0.80 5.96
C ALA A 147 -19.45 -1.10 4.53
N GLN A 148 -18.28 -1.74 4.40
CA GLN A 148 -17.77 -2.13 3.08
C GLN A 148 -18.68 -3.17 2.41
N TYR A 149 -19.26 -4.09 3.19
CA TYR A 149 -20.23 -5.06 2.68
C TYR A 149 -21.50 -4.37 2.14
N GLU A 150 -22.07 -3.42 2.90
CA GLU A 150 -23.22 -2.63 2.44
C GLU A 150 -22.90 -1.84 1.15
N ILE A 151 -21.72 -1.23 1.07
CA ILE A 151 -21.26 -0.53 -0.15
C ILE A 151 -21.14 -1.51 -1.32
N ASN A 152 -20.55 -2.69 -1.10
CA ASN A 152 -20.38 -3.70 -2.14
C ASN A 152 -21.73 -4.20 -2.67
N LEU A 153 -22.73 -4.38 -1.81
CA LEU A 153 -24.09 -4.72 -2.21
C LEU A 153 -24.70 -3.59 -3.06
N GLY A 154 -24.58 -2.34 -2.62
CA GLY A 154 -25.04 -1.19 -3.40
C GLY A 154 -24.37 -1.08 -4.77
N LEU A 155 -23.08 -1.40 -4.86
CA LEU A 155 -22.34 -1.44 -6.13
C LEU A 155 -22.79 -2.60 -7.02
N ALA A 156 -23.05 -3.78 -6.46
CA ALA A 156 -23.57 -4.92 -7.21
C ALA A 156 -24.96 -4.60 -7.80
N ASP A 157 -25.88 -4.10 -6.97
CA ASP A 157 -27.20 -3.64 -7.39
C ASP A 157 -27.09 -2.54 -8.46
N TYR A 158 -26.10 -1.65 -8.30
CA TYR A 158 -25.82 -0.62 -9.27
C TYR A 158 -25.47 -1.26 -10.63
N PHE A 159 -24.51 -2.17 -10.67
CA PHE A 159 -24.06 -2.80 -11.91
C PHE A 159 -25.07 -3.75 -12.57
N ASP A 160 -26.08 -4.23 -11.84
CA ASP A 160 -27.14 -5.12 -12.35
C ASP A 160 -28.44 -4.40 -12.70
N SER A 161 -28.53 -3.12 -12.38
CA SER A 161 -29.71 -2.31 -12.64
C SER A 161 -30.03 -2.11 -14.14
N PHE A 162 -31.29 -1.81 -14.43
CA PHE A 162 -31.74 -1.46 -15.79
C PHE A 162 -31.06 -0.19 -16.34
N TRP A 163 -30.65 0.75 -15.49
CA TRP A 163 -30.02 1.99 -15.95
C TRP A 163 -28.58 1.77 -16.43
N MET A 164 -27.87 0.74 -15.98
CA MET A 164 -26.60 0.32 -16.62
C MET A 164 -26.80 -0.07 -18.08
N ALA A 165 -27.92 -0.74 -18.39
CA ALA A 165 -28.24 -1.19 -19.74
C ALA A 165 -28.78 -0.05 -20.64
N SER A 166 -29.33 1.01 -20.04
CA SER A 166 -30.13 2.02 -20.75
C SER A 166 -29.48 3.42 -20.80
N LEU A 167 -28.64 3.80 -19.82
CA LEU A 167 -28.31 5.22 -19.57
C LEU A 167 -26.83 5.55 -19.34
N LEU A 168 -25.90 4.58 -19.28
CA LEU A 168 -24.46 4.89 -19.12
C LEU A 168 -23.61 4.50 -20.33
N PRO A 169 -23.14 5.49 -21.09
CA PRO A 169 -22.38 5.28 -22.33
C PRO A 169 -20.86 5.31 -22.16
N SER A 170 -20.33 5.51 -20.94
CA SER A 170 -18.88 5.63 -20.74
C SER A 170 -18.20 4.25 -20.73
N ASN A 171 -17.04 4.19 -21.36
CA ASN A 171 -16.26 2.96 -21.46
C ASN A 171 -15.82 2.46 -20.07
N THR A 172 -15.68 3.35 -19.09
CA THR A 172 -15.20 3.01 -17.73
C THR A 172 -16.17 2.09 -17.00
N GLU A 173 -17.45 2.45 -16.92
CA GLU A 173 -18.47 1.64 -16.24
C GLU A 173 -18.70 0.32 -16.97
N GLN A 174 -18.60 0.30 -18.30
CA GLN A 174 -18.65 -0.93 -19.08
C GLN A 174 -17.48 -1.86 -18.76
N TYR A 175 -16.25 -1.34 -18.66
CA TYR A 175 -15.09 -2.13 -18.26
C TYR A 175 -15.23 -2.65 -16.83
N GLN A 176 -15.69 -1.83 -15.89
CA GLN A 176 -15.94 -2.23 -14.51
C GLN A 176 -16.99 -3.34 -14.42
N LYS A 177 -18.12 -3.19 -15.13
CA LYS A 177 -19.16 -4.23 -15.18
C LYS A 177 -18.61 -5.52 -15.77
N ASN A 178 -17.94 -5.45 -16.92
CA ASN A 178 -17.40 -6.66 -17.55
C ASN A 178 -16.38 -7.36 -16.63
N PHE A 179 -15.54 -6.59 -15.94
CA PHE A 179 -14.60 -7.14 -14.97
C PHE A 179 -15.32 -7.82 -13.80
N LEU A 180 -16.35 -7.18 -13.23
CA LEU A 180 -17.18 -7.77 -12.18
C LEU A 180 -17.87 -9.04 -12.66
N ASP A 181 -18.51 -9.02 -13.83
CA ASP A 181 -19.19 -10.17 -14.42
C ASP A 181 -18.23 -11.35 -14.62
N ILE A 182 -17.00 -11.11 -15.10
CA ILE A 182 -15.98 -12.15 -15.26
C ILE A 182 -15.61 -12.74 -13.90
N CYS A 183 -15.38 -11.89 -12.89
CA CYS A 183 -15.04 -12.31 -11.53
C CYS A 183 -16.15 -13.17 -10.90
N VAL A 184 -17.39 -12.70 -10.94
CA VAL A 184 -18.55 -13.40 -10.35
C VAL A 184 -18.82 -14.73 -11.06
N LYS A 185 -18.80 -14.74 -12.41
CA LYS A 185 -18.99 -15.97 -13.18
C LYS A 185 -17.92 -17.02 -12.89
N ASP A 186 -16.68 -16.59 -12.63
CA ASP A 186 -15.62 -17.52 -12.23
C ASP A 186 -15.77 -18.00 -10.79
N ALA A 187 -16.13 -17.10 -9.87
CA ALA A 187 -16.32 -17.42 -8.46
C ALA A 187 -17.47 -18.41 -8.21
N LEU A 188 -18.54 -18.33 -9.01
CA LEU A 188 -19.68 -19.25 -8.93
C LEU A 188 -19.40 -20.66 -9.46
N LYS A 189 -18.26 -20.89 -10.12
CA LYS A 189 -17.87 -22.25 -10.53
C LYS A 189 -17.47 -23.08 -9.33
N ASP A 190 -17.76 -24.38 -9.39
CA ASP A 190 -17.20 -25.34 -8.44
C ASP A 190 -15.67 -25.41 -8.61
N GLN A 191 -14.95 -24.81 -7.68
CA GLN A 191 -13.49 -24.77 -7.70
C GLN A 191 -12.85 -26.13 -7.41
N THR A 192 -13.63 -27.11 -6.93
CA THR A 192 -13.16 -28.48 -6.70
C THR A 192 -13.21 -29.34 -7.96
N ASP A 193 -13.97 -28.91 -8.99
CA ASP A 193 -14.06 -29.60 -10.28
C ASP A 193 -12.67 -29.77 -10.92
N PRO A 194 -12.24 -31.02 -11.20
CA PRO A 194 -10.96 -31.30 -11.84
C PRO A 194 -10.75 -30.57 -13.17
N ALA A 195 -11.81 -30.36 -13.96
CA ALA A 195 -11.72 -29.67 -15.25
C ALA A 195 -11.44 -28.17 -15.06
N VAL A 196 -12.15 -27.52 -14.12
CA VAL A 196 -11.93 -26.10 -13.76
C VAL A 196 -10.52 -25.91 -13.23
N ARG A 197 -10.08 -26.77 -12.29
CA ARG A 197 -8.72 -26.73 -11.75
C ARG A 197 -7.66 -26.91 -12.82
N LYS A 198 -7.84 -27.87 -13.73
CA LYS A 198 -6.90 -28.13 -14.82
C LYS A 198 -6.80 -26.92 -15.76
N ALA A 199 -7.92 -26.30 -16.11
CA ALA A 199 -7.93 -25.10 -16.95
C ALA A 199 -7.13 -23.96 -16.29
N LYS A 200 -7.42 -23.64 -15.01
CA LYS A 200 -6.67 -22.62 -14.26
C LYS A 200 -5.18 -22.92 -14.18
N TRP A 201 -4.82 -24.19 -13.99
CA TRP A 201 -3.42 -24.60 -13.93
C TRP A 201 -2.71 -24.42 -15.28
N VAL A 202 -3.40 -24.74 -16.39
CA VAL A 202 -2.87 -24.54 -17.74
C VAL A 202 -2.65 -23.05 -18.03
N ASP A 203 -3.60 -22.19 -17.66
CA ASP A 203 -3.48 -20.74 -17.83
C ASP A 203 -2.31 -20.18 -17.01
N LEU A 204 -2.21 -20.55 -15.73
CA LEU A 204 -1.09 -20.14 -14.88
C LEU A 204 0.26 -20.61 -15.43
N ALA A 205 0.36 -21.88 -15.84
CA ALA A 205 1.59 -22.43 -16.39
C ALA A 205 1.97 -21.74 -17.70
N LYS A 206 0.99 -21.40 -18.53
CA LYS A 206 1.21 -20.64 -19.76
C LYS A 206 1.81 -19.27 -19.45
N ASP A 207 1.18 -18.50 -18.57
CA ASP A 207 1.63 -17.14 -18.25
C ASP A 207 3.01 -17.15 -17.59
N MET A 208 3.20 -18.01 -16.59
CA MET A 208 4.47 -18.12 -15.85
C MET A 208 5.62 -18.72 -16.67
N ASN A 209 5.34 -19.59 -17.65
CA ASN A 209 6.39 -20.17 -18.48
C ASN A 209 6.74 -19.31 -19.69
N ILE A 210 5.75 -18.71 -20.35
CA ILE A 210 5.97 -17.86 -21.53
C ILE A 210 6.72 -16.59 -21.14
N GLU A 211 6.32 -15.94 -20.04
CA GLU A 211 6.89 -14.65 -19.67
C GLU A 211 8.12 -14.79 -18.78
N LEU A 212 8.13 -15.75 -17.83
CA LEU A 212 9.16 -15.80 -16.79
C LEU A 212 10.10 -17.02 -16.89
N GLY A 213 9.77 -18.02 -17.73
CA GLY A 213 10.56 -19.25 -17.83
C GLY A 213 10.69 -20.00 -16.51
N PHE A 214 9.66 -19.94 -15.65
CA PHE A 214 9.74 -20.44 -14.28
C PHE A 214 9.97 -21.97 -14.27
N PRO A 215 11.02 -22.49 -13.59
CA PRO A 215 11.45 -23.88 -13.72
C PRO A 215 10.38 -24.94 -13.40
N LEU A 216 9.48 -24.64 -12.47
CA LEU A 216 8.38 -25.54 -12.09
C LEU A 216 7.43 -25.85 -13.26
N PHE A 217 7.34 -24.96 -14.25
CA PHE A 217 6.49 -25.11 -15.43
C PHE A 217 7.26 -25.57 -16.69
N GLY A 218 8.46 -26.12 -16.50
CA GLY A 218 9.27 -26.67 -17.59
C GLY A 218 10.13 -25.65 -18.34
N GLY A 219 10.28 -24.44 -17.79
CA GLY A 219 11.21 -23.43 -18.29
C GLY A 219 12.66 -23.92 -18.20
N LYS A 220 13.45 -23.66 -19.24
CA LYS A 220 14.85 -24.13 -19.36
C LYS A 220 15.90 -23.09 -18.92
N GLY A 221 15.47 -21.94 -18.39
CA GLY A 221 16.35 -20.83 -18.07
C GLY A 221 16.67 -20.78 -16.58
N TRP A 222 17.90 -21.09 -16.21
CA TRP A 222 18.49 -20.59 -14.97
C TRP A 222 19.15 -19.25 -15.27
N ALA A 223 19.07 -18.30 -14.34
CA ALA A 223 19.84 -17.07 -14.44
C ALA A 223 21.33 -17.41 -14.49
N LYS A 224 22.05 -16.91 -15.50
CA LYS A 224 23.47 -17.23 -15.70
C LYS A 224 24.37 -16.36 -14.85
N ASP A 225 23.93 -15.14 -14.59
CA ASP A 225 24.61 -14.14 -13.79
C ASP A 225 23.61 -13.25 -13.05
N THR A 226 24.13 -12.29 -12.29
CA THR A 226 23.30 -11.36 -11.51
C THR A 226 22.48 -10.42 -12.39
N ALA A 227 22.94 -10.09 -13.60
CA ALA A 227 22.20 -9.22 -14.52
C ALA A 227 20.94 -9.93 -15.04
N ASP A 228 21.03 -11.24 -15.33
CA ASP A 228 19.87 -12.07 -15.63
C ASP A 228 18.86 -12.05 -14.48
N ILE A 229 19.32 -12.14 -13.22
CA ILE A 229 18.44 -12.08 -12.03
C ILE A 229 17.69 -10.73 -11.97
N PHE A 230 18.40 -9.60 -12.08
CA PHE A 230 17.78 -8.27 -12.07
C PHE A 230 16.84 -8.04 -13.26
N SER A 231 17.19 -8.55 -14.44
CA SER A 231 16.35 -8.46 -15.63
C SER A 231 15.04 -9.24 -15.45
N THR A 232 15.12 -10.48 -14.96
CA THR A 232 13.94 -11.29 -14.65
C THR A 232 13.09 -10.64 -13.57
N MET A 233 13.69 -10.12 -12.48
CA MET A 233 12.94 -9.41 -11.44
C MET A 233 12.23 -8.17 -11.97
N GLY A 234 12.91 -7.34 -12.76
CA GLY A 234 12.30 -6.15 -13.37
C GLY A 234 11.18 -6.51 -14.35
N MET A 235 11.29 -7.64 -15.06
CA MET A 235 10.23 -8.17 -15.91
C MET A 235 9.02 -8.64 -15.09
N MET A 236 9.24 -9.41 -14.02
CA MET A 236 8.18 -9.85 -13.10
C MET A 236 7.41 -8.66 -12.54
N GLU A 237 8.12 -7.66 -12.06
CA GLU A 237 7.53 -6.48 -11.45
C GLU A 237 6.72 -5.66 -12.47
N ARG A 238 7.22 -5.52 -13.71
CA ARG A 238 6.54 -4.82 -14.80
C ARG A 238 5.26 -5.52 -15.27
N LEU A 239 5.25 -6.85 -15.33
CA LEU A 239 4.14 -7.62 -15.89
C LEU A 239 3.09 -8.02 -14.86
N TYR A 240 3.51 -8.35 -13.64
CA TYR A 240 2.65 -8.99 -12.64
C TYR A 240 2.51 -8.22 -11.35
N THR A 241 3.11 -7.03 -11.25
CA THR A 241 3.12 -6.15 -10.07
C THR A 241 3.75 -6.81 -8.83
N GLY A 242 4.92 -6.31 -8.43
CA GLY A 242 5.66 -6.78 -7.26
C GLY A 242 6.88 -7.62 -7.62
N GLY A 243 8.04 -7.24 -7.07
CA GLY A 243 9.29 -7.97 -7.24
C GLY A 243 9.55 -8.97 -6.10
N PRO A 244 10.04 -10.18 -6.38
CA PRO A 244 10.13 -11.25 -5.38
C PRO A 244 11.26 -11.06 -4.34
N LEU A 245 12.33 -10.34 -4.68
CA LEU A 245 13.48 -10.12 -3.80
C LEU A 245 13.71 -8.66 -3.44
N ILE A 246 13.34 -7.76 -4.35
CA ILE A 246 13.35 -6.30 -4.19
C ILE A 246 12.08 -5.82 -4.86
N THR A 247 11.35 -4.92 -4.21
CA THR A 247 10.24 -4.21 -4.84
C THR A 247 10.67 -2.79 -5.13
N SER A 248 10.18 -2.25 -6.23
CA SER A 248 10.35 -0.85 -6.58
C SER A 248 9.01 -0.12 -6.56
N MET A 249 9.05 1.19 -6.31
CA MET A 249 7.89 2.05 -6.43
C MET A 249 8.34 3.41 -6.94
N VAL A 250 7.61 3.96 -7.91
CA VAL A 250 7.72 5.35 -8.30
C VAL A 250 6.66 6.14 -7.55
N THR A 251 7.09 7.05 -6.69
CA THR A 251 6.21 7.93 -5.92
C THR A 251 6.88 9.30 -5.75
N SER A 252 6.20 10.22 -5.07
CA SER A 252 6.72 11.56 -4.77
C SER A 252 8.08 11.47 -4.06
N ASP A 253 9.05 12.30 -4.47
CA ASP A 253 10.32 12.40 -3.77
C ASP A 253 10.10 13.00 -2.37
N PHE A 254 10.55 12.29 -1.34
CA PHE A 254 10.40 12.70 0.06
C PHE A 254 11.26 13.92 0.41
N LYS A 255 12.22 14.28 -0.44
CA LYS A 255 13.01 15.52 -0.35
C LYS A 255 12.47 16.65 -1.22
N ASP A 256 11.81 16.35 -2.33
CA ASP A 256 11.18 17.33 -3.22
C ASP A 256 9.83 16.81 -3.75
N ASN A 257 8.75 17.25 -3.12
CA ASN A 257 7.40 16.79 -3.46
C ASN A 257 6.91 17.22 -4.86
N ASN A 258 7.66 18.03 -5.60
CA ASN A 258 7.35 18.39 -6.99
C ASN A 258 7.90 17.39 -8.00
N THR A 259 8.70 16.42 -7.56
CA THR A 259 9.30 15.40 -8.42
C THR A 259 8.89 14.00 -7.95
N ASN A 260 9.12 13.02 -8.82
CA ASN A 260 8.98 11.62 -8.48
C ASN A 260 10.37 10.97 -8.38
N ALA A 261 10.51 10.04 -7.45
CA ALA A 261 11.70 9.24 -7.29
C ALA A 261 11.37 7.74 -7.38
N LEU A 262 12.35 6.96 -7.83
CA LEU A 262 12.32 5.50 -7.76
C LEU A 262 12.87 5.06 -6.40
N TYR A 263 12.03 4.36 -5.63
CA TYR A 263 12.45 3.76 -4.37
C TYR A 263 12.60 2.26 -4.54
N LEU A 264 13.68 1.71 -3.98
CA LEU A 264 13.90 0.28 -3.84
C LEU A 264 13.71 -0.12 -2.38
N ASN A 265 12.91 -1.14 -2.13
CA ASN A 265 12.63 -1.62 -0.79
C ASN A 265 12.64 -3.15 -0.71
N GLN A 266 12.71 -3.67 0.51
CA GLN A 266 12.45 -5.08 0.76
C GLN A 266 11.02 -5.45 0.29
N PRO A 267 10.81 -6.66 -0.23
CA PRO A 267 9.51 -7.09 -0.71
C PRO A 267 8.58 -7.41 0.46
N ALA A 268 7.27 -7.39 0.18
CA ALA A 268 6.31 -8.00 1.09
C ALA A 268 6.53 -9.52 1.11
N LEU A 269 6.60 -10.10 2.31
CA LEU A 269 6.65 -11.55 2.45
C LEU A 269 5.22 -12.12 2.33
N HIS A 270 5.12 -13.33 1.77
CA HIS A 270 3.82 -13.99 1.56
C HIS A 270 3.07 -14.29 2.86
N PHE A 271 3.79 -14.49 3.96
CA PHE A 271 3.20 -14.69 5.27
C PHE A 271 3.31 -13.40 6.07
N ALA A 272 2.18 -13.00 6.67
CA ALA A 272 2.20 -11.95 7.68
C ALA A 272 3.15 -12.34 8.81
N ARG A 273 3.87 -11.37 9.36
CA ARG A 273 4.60 -11.58 10.61
C ARG A 273 3.62 -11.39 11.75
N ASP A 274 3.48 -12.40 12.60
CA ASP A 274 2.85 -12.25 13.91
C ASP A 274 3.75 -11.32 14.74
N TYR A 275 3.21 -10.18 15.16
CA TYR A 275 3.84 -9.27 16.12
C TYR A 275 3.18 -9.45 17.48
#